data_AF-A0A9Q0PK02-F1
#
_entry.id   AF-A0A9Q0PK02-F1
#
_cell.length_a   1.000
_cell.length_b   1.000
_cell.length_c   1.000
_cell.angle_alpha   90.00
_cell.angle_beta   90.00
_cell.angle_gamma   90.00
#
_symmetry.space_group_name_H-M   'P 1'
#
loop_
_entity.id
_entity.type
_entity.pdbx_description
1 polymer ?
#
loop_
_entity_poly.entity_id
_entity_poly.type
_entity_poly.pdbx_seq_one_letter_code
_entity_poly.pdbx_strand_id
1 'polypeptide(L)'
;MVLHKFGEKLYNGLVATMTSHLKEISKSTEAAQGDSFLEELNRKWNDHNKALQMIRDILMYMDRTYIPSVHKTPVHELGLNLWRDTIIHSSKIQARLQNTLLELVQRERTGEVIDRGLMRNIVKMLMDLGSSVYQEDFEKPFLEVSAEFYSCESQKFIECCDCGDYLKKAEKRLNEEIERVTHYLDSKSEVKITNVVEKEMIANHMLRLVHMENSGLVNMLLDDKFEDMGRMYNLFRRVPDGLSTIREVMTSHLRETGKQLVSDPERLKDPVEFVQCLLDEKDKYDSIISNAFNNDKAFQNALNSSFEYFINLNARSP
;
A
#
# COMPACT_ATOMS: atom_id res chain seq x y z
N MET A 1 -6.71 -18.80 -49.55
CA MET A 1 -8.10 -18.50 -49.13
C MET A 1 -8.43 -17.01 -49.15
N VAL A 2 -7.64 -16.15 -48.46
CA VAL A 2 -7.89 -14.69 -48.41
C VAL A 2 -7.87 -14.03 -49.81
N LEU A 3 -6.86 -14.35 -50.64
CA LEU A 3 -6.75 -13.90 -52.04
C LEU A 3 -7.95 -14.28 -52.92
N HIS A 4 -8.71 -15.31 -52.53
CA HIS A 4 -9.86 -15.81 -53.27
C HIS A 4 -11.19 -15.42 -52.60
N LYS A 5 -11.23 -14.30 -51.86
CA LYS A 5 -12.43 -13.77 -51.17
C LYS A 5 -13.03 -14.68 -50.09
N PHE A 6 -12.32 -15.69 -49.61
CA PHE A 6 -12.77 -16.57 -48.50
C PHE A 6 -12.26 -16.12 -47.11
N GLY A 7 -11.85 -14.85 -46.97
CA GLY A 7 -11.32 -14.32 -45.70
C GLY A 7 -12.31 -14.44 -44.53
N GLU A 8 -13.59 -14.20 -44.78
CA GLU A 8 -14.63 -14.29 -43.76
C GLU A 8 -14.82 -15.72 -43.23
N LYS A 9 -14.90 -16.69 -44.13
CA LYS A 9 -15.04 -18.11 -43.77
C LYS A 9 -13.84 -18.59 -42.96
N LEU A 10 -12.63 -18.16 -43.33
CA LEU A 10 -11.41 -18.50 -42.59
C LEU A 10 -11.40 -17.88 -41.18
N TYR A 11 -11.75 -16.60 -41.06
CA TYR A 11 -11.83 -15.92 -39.76
C TYR A 11 -12.88 -16.57 -38.84
N ASN A 12 -14.08 -16.85 -39.36
CA ASN A 12 -15.13 -17.48 -38.56
C ASN A 12 -14.75 -18.92 -38.16
N GLY A 13 -14.09 -19.66 -39.05
CA GLY A 13 -13.55 -20.98 -38.73
C GLY A 13 -12.48 -20.94 -37.64
N LEU A 14 -11.60 -19.94 -37.66
CA LEU A 14 -10.62 -19.69 -36.60
C LEU A 14 -11.32 -19.43 -35.27
N VAL A 15 -12.27 -18.49 -35.22
CA VAL A 15 -13.03 -18.16 -34.01
C VAL A 15 -13.70 -19.40 -33.43
N ALA A 16 -14.38 -20.19 -34.26
CA ALA A 16 -15.07 -21.41 -33.83
C ALA A 16 -14.09 -22.45 -33.25
N THR A 17 -12.95 -22.65 -33.93
CA THR A 17 -11.93 -23.63 -33.51
C THR A 17 -11.27 -23.21 -32.20
N MET A 18 -10.86 -21.94 -32.06
CA MET A 18 -10.27 -21.41 -30.83
C MET A 18 -11.27 -21.46 -29.67
N THR A 19 -12.51 -21.02 -29.89
CA THR A 19 -13.56 -21.08 -28.87
C THR A 19 -13.81 -22.51 -28.40
N SER A 20 -13.87 -23.49 -29.31
CA SER A 20 -14.06 -24.89 -28.95
C SER A 20 -12.91 -25.41 -28.08
N HIS A 21 -11.66 -25.12 -28.47
CA HIS A 21 -10.50 -25.53 -27.70
C HIS A 21 -10.42 -24.86 -26.33
N LEU A 22 -10.71 -23.56 -26.24
CA LEU A 22 -10.73 -22.83 -24.97
C LEU A 22 -11.81 -23.33 -24.02
N LYS A 23 -12.96 -23.81 -24.53
CA LYS A 23 -13.98 -24.47 -23.70
C LYS A 23 -13.48 -25.80 -23.11
N GLU A 24 -12.66 -26.56 -23.83
CA GLU A 24 -12.04 -27.77 -23.31
C GLU A 24 -10.99 -27.43 -22.23
N ILE A 25 -10.17 -26.41 -22.47
CA ILE A 25 -9.22 -25.89 -21.47
C ILE A 25 -9.98 -25.43 -20.22
N SER A 26 -11.04 -24.64 -20.37
CA SER A 26 -11.86 -24.15 -19.26
C SER A 26 -12.36 -25.31 -18.38
N LYS A 27 -12.92 -26.37 -18.98
CA LYS A 27 -13.34 -27.58 -18.26
C LYS A 27 -12.20 -28.27 -17.51
N SER A 28 -11.01 -28.34 -18.12
CA SER A 28 -9.82 -28.93 -17.49
C SER A 28 -9.36 -28.09 -16.29
N THR A 29 -9.35 -26.77 -16.43
CA THR A 29 -8.97 -25.84 -15.35
C THR A 29 -10.00 -25.86 -14.22
N GLU A 30 -11.29 -25.97 -14.53
CA GLU A 30 -12.37 -26.16 -13.53
C GLU A 30 -12.16 -27.43 -12.69
N ALA A 31 -11.66 -28.51 -13.31
CA ALA A 31 -11.45 -29.79 -12.64
C ALA A 31 -10.26 -29.79 -11.69
N ALA A 32 -9.26 -28.92 -11.88
CA ALA A 32 -8.10 -28.80 -10.99
C ALA A 32 -8.52 -28.40 -9.57
N GLN A 33 -7.89 -28.95 -8.54
CA GLN A 33 -8.28 -28.77 -7.13
C GLN A 33 -7.14 -28.18 -6.29
N GLY A 34 -7.48 -27.42 -5.26
CA GLY A 34 -6.50 -26.86 -4.32
C GLY A 34 -5.40 -26.05 -4.99
N ASP A 35 -4.17 -26.24 -4.53
CA ASP A 35 -2.98 -25.49 -4.96
C ASP A 35 -2.60 -25.71 -6.43
N SER A 36 -3.02 -26.82 -7.05
CA SER A 36 -2.69 -27.11 -8.45
C SER A 36 -3.48 -26.27 -9.46
N PHE A 37 -4.49 -25.50 -9.00
CA PHE A 37 -5.36 -24.71 -9.87
C PHE A 37 -4.62 -23.57 -10.57
N LEU A 38 -3.82 -22.79 -9.83
CA LEU A 38 -3.07 -21.69 -10.41
C LEU A 38 -1.94 -22.19 -11.31
N GLU A 39 -1.30 -23.30 -10.94
CA GLU A 39 -0.27 -23.95 -11.76
C GLU A 39 -0.84 -24.41 -13.10
N GLU A 40 -1.99 -25.07 -13.09
CA GLU A 40 -2.66 -25.52 -14.31
C GLU A 40 -3.11 -24.33 -15.16
N LEU A 41 -3.70 -23.30 -14.55
CA LEU A 41 -4.10 -22.08 -15.26
C LEU A 41 -2.89 -21.40 -15.93
N ASN A 42 -1.79 -21.22 -15.18
CA ASN A 42 -0.56 -20.62 -15.70
C ASN A 42 0.05 -21.47 -16.83
N ARG A 43 0.09 -22.80 -16.68
CA ARG A 43 0.58 -23.71 -17.72
C ARG A 43 -0.24 -23.59 -19.00
N LYS A 44 -1.57 -23.64 -18.89
CA LYS A 44 -2.49 -23.50 -20.03
C LYS A 44 -2.40 -22.13 -20.69
N TRP A 45 -2.21 -21.07 -19.92
CA TRP A 45 -1.98 -19.72 -20.44
C TRP A 45 -0.71 -19.64 -21.28
N ASN A 46 0.39 -20.22 -20.78
CA ASN A 46 1.66 -20.25 -21.50
C ASN A 46 1.57 -21.07 -22.80
N ASP A 47 0.89 -22.21 -22.77
CA ASP A 47 0.67 -23.03 -23.96
C ASP A 47 -0.22 -22.32 -24.98
N HIS A 48 -1.29 -21.64 -24.52
CA HIS A 48 -2.16 -20.83 -25.36
C HIS A 48 -1.39 -19.70 -26.06
N ASN A 49 -0.55 -18.96 -25.35
CA ASN A 49 0.25 -17.89 -25.95
C ASN A 49 1.25 -18.40 -27.00
N LYS A 50 1.89 -19.55 -26.76
CA LYS A 50 2.76 -20.19 -27.75
C LYS A 50 1.98 -20.59 -29.00
N ALA A 51 0.82 -21.23 -28.82
CA ALA A 51 -0.06 -21.61 -29.92
C ALA A 51 -0.56 -20.39 -30.69
N LEU A 52 -0.98 -19.34 -30.00
CA LEU A 52 -1.48 -18.10 -30.57
C LEU A 52 -0.43 -17.40 -31.44
N GLN A 53 0.84 -17.38 -31.00
CA GLN A 53 1.94 -16.84 -31.79
C GLN A 53 2.11 -17.62 -33.12
N MET A 54 2.11 -18.95 -33.07
CA MET A 54 2.20 -19.77 -34.29
C MET A 54 1.00 -19.56 -35.22
N ILE A 55 -0.22 -19.50 -34.67
CA ILE A 55 -1.45 -19.26 -35.45
C ILE A 55 -1.39 -17.89 -36.14
N ARG A 56 -0.96 -16.85 -35.41
CA ARG A 56 -0.75 -15.51 -35.98
C ARG A 56 0.26 -15.53 -37.12
N ASP A 57 1.38 -16.24 -36.98
CA ASP A 57 2.42 -16.31 -38.01
C ASP A 57 1.91 -17.02 -39.27
N ILE A 58 1.16 -18.12 -39.11
CA ILE A 58 0.51 -18.83 -40.23
C ILE A 58 -0.55 -17.94 -40.91
N LEU A 59 -1.32 -17.18 -40.12
CA LEU A 59 -2.41 -16.33 -40.59
C LEU A 59 -1.99 -14.87 -40.83
N MET A 60 -0.68 -14.60 -40.93
CA MET A 60 -0.11 -13.25 -41.06
C MET A 60 -0.71 -12.48 -42.24
N TYR A 61 -0.98 -13.16 -43.35
CA TYR A 61 -1.60 -12.53 -44.52
C TYR A 61 -3.04 -12.06 -44.23
N MET A 62 -3.81 -12.82 -43.44
CA MET A 62 -5.16 -12.44 -43.02
C MET A 62 -5.13 -11.21 -42.11
N ASP A 63 -4.21 -11.17 -41.14
CA ASP A 63 -3.99 -10.04 -40.23
C ASP A 63 -3.57 -8.76 -40.97
N ARG A 64 -2.73 -8.87 -42.00
CA ARG A 64 -2.21 -7.70 -42.73
C ARG A 64 -3.13 -7.15 -43.81
N THR A 65 -4.00 -7.98 -44.38
CA THR A 65 -4.77 -7.60 -45.58
C THR A 65 -6.28 -7.63 -45.35
N TYR A 66 -6.81 -8.75 -44.85
CA TYR A 66 -8.25 -8.93 -44.71
C TYR A 66 -8.78 -8.18 -43.49
N ILE A 67 -8.20 -8.41 -42.31
CA ILE A 67 -8.71 -7.86 -41.04
C ILE A 67 -8.83 -6.32 -41.06
N PRO A 68 -7.85 -5.55 -41.56
CA PRO A 68 -7.96 -4.09 -41.66
C PRO A 68 -9.06 -3.64 -42.62
N SER A 69 -9.29 -4.39 -43.71
CA SER A 69 -10.31 -4.04 -44.72
C SER A 69 -11.75 -4.21 -44.22
N VAL A 70 -11.95 -5.03 -43.19
CA VAL A 70 -13.28 -5.31 -42.61
C VAL A 70 -13.39 -4.89 -41.13
N HIS A 71 -12.39 -4.17 -40.61
CA HIS A 71 -12.32 -3.70 -39.22
C HIS A 71 -12.60 -4.79 -38.17
N LYS A 72 -12.11 -6.01 -38.39
CA LYS A 72 -12.22 -7.11 -37.41
C LYS A 72 -11.08 -7.05 -36.38
N THR A 73 -11.21 -7.81 -35.31
CA THR A 73 -10.16 -7.95 -34.29
C THR A 73 -8.96 -8.74 -34.85
N PRO A 74 -7.72 -8.27 -34.68
CA PRO A 74 -6.52 -9.02 -35.03
C PRO A 74 -6.45 -10.39 -34.35
N VAL A 75 -5.82 -11.39 -34.99
CA VAL A 75 -5.79 -12.78 -34.48
C VAL A 75 -5.26 -12.88 -33.05
N HIS A 76 -4.19 -12.15 -32.73
CA HIS A 76 -3.63 -12.15 -31.37
C HIS A 76 -4.62 -11.59 -30.34
N GLU A 77 -5.19 -10.42 -30.60
CA GLU A 77 -6.15 -9.77 -29.70
C GLU A 77 -7.44 -10.60 -29.56
N LEU A 78 -7.89 -11.24 -30.65
CA LEU A 78 -8.99 -12.19 -30.62
C LEU A 78 -8.69 -13.35 -29.66
N GLY A 79 -7.47 -13.91 -29.70
CA GLY A 79 -7.06 -14.98 -28.80
C GLY A 79 -7.05 -14.59 -27.33
N LEU A 80 -6.68 -13.34 -27.02
CA LEU A 80 -6.73 -12.79 -25.66
C LEU A 80 -8.18 -12.55 -25.21
N ASN A 81 -9.01 -11.93 -26.06
CA ASN A 81 -10.42 -11.69 -25.76
C ASN A 81 -11.17 -13.00 -25.50
N LEU A 82 -10.97 -14.02 -26.35
CA LEU A 82 -11.59 -15.33 -26.15
C LEU A 82 -11.12 -16.02 -24.87
N TRP A 83 -9.84 -15.88 -24.49
CA TRP A 83 -9.33 -16.41 -23.22
C TRP A 83 -10.00 -15.73 -22.03
N ARG A 84 -10.04 -14.39 -22.03
CA ARG A 84 -10.71 -13.60 -20.99
C ARG A 84 -12.17 -14.06 -20.82
N ASP A 85 -12.93 -14.06 -21.90
CA ASP A 85 -14.37 -14.28 -21.86
C ASP A 85 -14.74 -15.75 -21.56
N THR A 86 -13.92 -16.71 -22.00
CA THR A 86 -14.23 -18.15 -21.88
C THR A 86 -13.66 -18.80 -20.63
N ILE A 87 -12.52 -18.29 -20.13
CA ILE A 87 -11.79 -18.90 -19.00
C ILE A 87 -11.85 -17.98 -17.78
N ILE A 88 -11.30 -16.77 -17.85
CA ILE A 88 -11.21 -15.88 -16.68
C ILE A 88 -12.60 -15.45 -16.19
N HIS A 89 -13.50 -15.09 -17.11
CA HIS A 89 -14.88 -14.71 -16.80
C HIS A 89 -15.86 -15.90 -16.84
N SER A 90 -15.35 -17.14 -16.81
CA SER A 90 -16.21 -18.29 -16.51
C SER A 90 -16.70 -18.20 -15.08
N SER A 91 -18.01 -18.42 -14.88
CA SER A 91 -18.67 -18.31 -13.56
C SER A 91 -18.06 -19.21 -12.48
N LYS A 92 -17.39 -20.30 -12.86
CA LYS A 92 -16.73 -21.23 -11.94
C LYS A 92 -15.27 -20.87 -11.65
N ILE A 93 -14.62 -20.11 -12.53
CA ILE A 93 -13.19 -19.79 -12.45
C ILE A 93 -13.00 -18.40 -11.86
N GLN A 94 -13.81 -17.40 -12.24
CA GLN A 94 -13.60 -16.00 -11.87
C GLN A 94 -13.51 -15.80 -10.36
N ALA A 95 -14.57 -16.16 -9.63
CA ALA A 95 -14.62 -16.01 -8.17
C ALA A 95 -13.56 -16.87 -7.46
N ARG A 96 -13.28 -18.06 -8.00
CA ARG A 96 -12.25 -18.94 -7.44
C ARG A 96 -10.85 -18.34 -7.60
N LEU A 97 -10.52 -17.84 -8.78
CA LEU A 97 -9.25 -17.19 -9.06
C LEU A 97 -9.05 -15.98 -8.14
N GLN A 98 -10.05 -15.11 -8.07
CA GLN A 98 -10.05 -13.98 -7.16
C GLN A 98 -9.79 -14.41 -5.71
N ASN A 99 -10.59 -15.33 -5.18
CA ASN A 99 -10.45 -15.79 -3.80
C ASN A 99 -9.08 -16.42 -3.53
N THR A 100 -8.58 -17.28 -4.42
CA THR A 100 -7.27 -17.90 -4.26
C THR A 100 -6.13 -16.87 -4.25
N LEU A 101 -6.19 -15.85 -5.12
CA LEU A 101 -5.18 -14.78 -5.14
C LEU A 101 -5.22 -13.95 -3.84
N LEU A 102 -6.41 -13.61 -3.34
CA LEU A 102 -6.57 -12.88 -2.08
C LEU A 102 -6.13 -13.71 -0.86
N GLU A 103 -6.43 -15.01 -0.85
CA GLU A 103 -5.99 -15.95 0.18
C GLU A 103 -4.47 -16.07 0.22
N LEU A 104 -3.80 -16.12 -0.94
CA LEU A 104 -2.32 -16.15 -0.98
C LEU A 104 -1.70 -14.88 -0.40
N VAL A 105 -2.26 -13.71 -0.71
CA VAL A 105 -1.83 -12.44 -0.09
C VAL A 105 -2.02 -12.50 1.43
N GLN A 106 -3.18 -12.98 1.89
CA GLN A 106 -3.48 -13.08 3.32
C GLN A 106 -2.51 -14.02 4.04
N ARG A 107 -2.25 -15.19 3.47
CA ARG A 107 -1.29 -16.18 3.99
C ARG A 107 0.12 -15.60 4.09
N GLU A 108 0.54 -14.85 3.07
CA GLU A 108 1.84 -14.16 3.09
C GLU A 108 1.91 -13.09 4.19
N ARG A 109 0.83 -12.30 4.40
CA ARG A 109 0.76 -11.30 5.50
C ARG A 109 0.87 -11.93 6.88
N THR A 110 0.40 -13.18 7.04
CA THR A 110 0.50 -13.96 8.27
C THR A 110 1.82 -14.73 8.40
N GLY A 111 2.75 -14.57 7.46
CA GLY A 111 4.10 -15.13 7.53
C GLY A 111 4.28 -16.48 6.82
N GLU A 112 3.29 -16.94 6.07
CA GLU A 112 3.46 -18.13 5.23
C GLU A 112 4.27 -17.80 3.98
N VAL A 113 5.08 -18.76 3.53
CA VAL A 113 5.81 -18.65 2.27
C VAL A 113 4.88 -19.04 1.13
N ILE A 114 4.69 -18.13 0.18
CA ILE A 114 3.92 -18.37 -1.06
C ILE A 114 4.83 -18.42 -2.28
N ASP A 115 4.33 -19.01 -3.37
CA ASP A 115 5.00 -18.93 -4.67
C ASP A 115 4.76 -17.55 -5.31
N ARG A 116 5.63 -16.59 -4.97
CA ARG A 116 5.64 -15.23 -5.57
C ARG A 116 5.82 -15.26 -7.10
N GLY A 117 6.47 -16.31 -7.64
CA GLY A 117 6.68 -16.46 -9.09
C GLY A 117 5.40 -16.81 -9.82
N LEU A 118 4.63 -17.76 -9.28
CA LEU A 118 3.31 -18.11 -9.79
C LEU A 118 2.35 -16.92 -9.68
N MET A 119 2.33 -16.23 -8.53
CA MET A 119 1.53 -15.02 -8.31
C MET A 119 1.81 -13.96 -9.38
N ARG A 120 3.10 -13.66 -9.63
CA ARG A 120 3.52 -12.71 -10.66
C ARG A 120 3.07 -13.12 -12.06
N ASN A 121 3.15 -14.40 -12.41
CA ASN A 121 2.73 -14.88 -13.72
C ASN A 121 1.22 -14.73 -13.93
N ILE A 122 0.42 -15.01 -12.90
CA ILE A 122 -1.04 -14.85 -12.95
C ILE A 122 -1.43 -13.37 -13.02
N VAL A 123 -0.81 -12.51 -12.21
CA VAL A 123 -1.04 -11.06 -12.28
C VAL A 123 -0.64 -10.51 -13.66
N LYS A 124 0.49 -10.97 -14.20
CA LYS A 124 0.91 -10.62 -15.56
C LYS A 124 -0.11 -11.05 -16.61
N MET A 125 -0.67 -12.26 -16.50
CA MET A 125 -1.75 -12.71 -17.38
C MET A 125 -2.96 -11.76 -17.32
N LEU A 126 -3.42 -11.38 -16.11
CA LEU A 126 -4.54 -10.44 -15.98
C LEU A 126 -4.25 -9.10 -16.65
N MET A 127 -3.02 -8.60 -16.53
CA MET A 127 -2.57 -7.37 -17.20
C MET A 127 -2.50 -7.52 -18.73
N ASP A 128 -1.98 -8.65 -19.23
CA ASP A 128 -1.88 -8.94 -20.66
C ASP A 128 -3.28 -9.08 -21.31
N LEU A 129 -4.31 -9.49 -20.55
CA LEU A 129 -5.71 -9.52 -20.97
C LEU A 129 -6.41 -8.15 -20.97
N GLY A 130 -5.77 -7.14 -20.36
CA GLY A 130 -6.21 -5.75 -20.34
C GLY A 130 -6.17 -5.15 -18.94
N SER A 131 -5.83 -3.86 -18.85
CA SER A 131 -5.72 -3.16 -17.56
C SER A 131 -7.01 -3.18 -16.75
N SER A 132 -8.18 -3.16 -17.40
CA SER A 132 -9.47 -3.25 -16.72
C SER A 132 -9.70 -4.63 -16.11
N VAL A 133 -9.18 -5.70 -16.71
CA VAL A 133 -9.31 -7.07 -16.18
C VAL A 133 -8.58 -7.16 -14.85
N TYR A 134 -7.32 -6.72 -14.79
CA TYR A 134 -6.57 -6.66 -13.53
C TYR A 134 -7.25 -5.78 -12.47
N GLN A 135 -7.73 -4.60 -12.87
CA GLN A 135 -8.34 -3.64 -11.94
C GLN A 135 -9.64 -4.14 -11.33
N GLU A 136 -10.55 -4.65 -12.15
CA GLU A 136 -11.88 -5.10 -11.70
C GLU A 136 -11.82 -6.48 -11.03
N ASP A 137 -11.08 -7.44 -11.62
CA ASP A 137 -11.11 -8.83 -11.15
C ASP A 137 -10.15 -9.08 -9.97
N PHE A 138 -9.17 -8.20 -9.72
CA PHE A 138 -8.20 -8.38 -8.64
C PHE A 138 -7.93 -7.11 -7.81
N GLU A 139 -7.49 -6.01 -8.42
CA GLU A 139 -6.95 -4.86 -7.66
C GLU A 139 -7.99 -4.22 -6.73
N LYS A 140 -9.21 -3.98 -7.21
CA LYS A 140 -10.29 -3.43 -6.37
C LYS A 140 -10.62 -4.35 -5.19
N PRO A 141 -10.94 -5.64 -5.38
CA PRO A 141 -11.11 -6.58 -4.28
C PRO A 141 -9.91 -6.65 -3.33
N PHE A 142 -8.69 -6.65 -3.87
CA PHE A 142 -7.46 -6.66 -3.08
C PHE A 142 -7.37 -5.45 -2.16
N LEU A 143 -7.66 -4.25 -2.65
CA LEU A 143 -7.65 -3.03 -1.84
C LEU A 143 -8.76 -3.05 -0.78
N GLU A 144 -9.95 -3.54 -1.11
CA GLU A 144 -11.09 -3.67 -0.18
C GLU A 144 -10.76 -4.61 0.99
N VAL A 145 -10.31 -5.83 0.72
CA VAL A 145 -9.94 -6.78 1.79
C VAL A 145 -8.70 -6.33 2.56
N SER A 146 -7.80 -5.58 1.93
CA SER A 146 -6.63 -5.00 2.60
C SER A 146 -7.04 -3.91 3.58
N ALA A 147 -8.02 -3.07 3.23
CA ALA A 147 -8.55 -2.07 4.14
C ALA A 147 -9.17 -2.73 5.37
N GLU A 148 -9.97 -3.77 5.20
CA GLU A 148 -10.55 -4.53 6.31
C GLU A 148 -9.45 -5.18 7.19
N PHE A 149 -8.46 -5.83 6.56
CA PHE A 149 -7.33 -6.43 7.26
C PHE A 149 -6.60 -5.41 8.15
N TYR A 150 -6.21 -4.25 7.60
CA TYR A 150 -5.47 -3.23 8.35
C TYR A 150 -6.34 -2.48 9.36
N SER A 151 -7.64 -2.35 9.11
CA SER A 151 -8.57 -1.79 10.10
C SER A 151 -8.67 -2.70 11.33
N CYS A 152 -8.79 -4.01 11.15
CA CYS A 152 -8.79 -4.97 12.25
C CYS A 152 -7.43 -5.08 12.95
N GLU A 153 -6.34 -5.11 12.19
CA GLU A 153 -4.98 -5.26 12.74
C GLU A 153 -4.56 -4.03 13.55
N SER A 154 -4.85 -2.82 13.06
CA SER A 154 -4.56 -1.57 13.77
C SER A 154 -5.29 -1.49 15.11
N GLN A 155 -6.58 -1.84 15.16
CA GLN A 155 -7.32 -1.87 16.43
C GLN A 155 -6.70 -2.83 17.44
N LYS A 156 -6.38 -4.06 16.99
CA LYS A 156 -5.71 -5.05 17.85
C LYS A 156 -4.39 -4.51 18.39
N PHE A 157 -3.55 -3.92 17.54
CA PHE A 157 -2.26 -3.37 17.98
C PHE A 157 -2.43 -2.22 18.97
N ILE A 158 -3.40 -1.33 18.79
CA ILE A 158 -3.66 -0.24 19.73
C ILE A 158 -4.07 -0.76 21.12
N GLU A 159 -4.76 -1.89 21.19
CA GLU A 159 -5.20 -2.48 22.46
C GLU A 159 -4.07 -3.23 23.20
N CYS A 160 -3.06 -3.74 22.49
CA CYS A 160 -2.05 -4.62 23.06
C CYS A 160 -0.59 -4.12 22.98
N CYS A 161 -0.33 -3.01 22.29
CA CYS A 161 1.02 -2.48 22.11
C CYS A 161 1.11 -1.07 22.71
N ASP A 162 2.32 -0.69 23.09
CA ASP A 162 2.64 0.71 23.30
C ASP A 162 2.75 1.45 21.95
N CYS A 163 2.79 2.79 22.00
CA CYS A 163 2.82 3.59 20.78
C CYS A 163 4.09 3.34 19.94
N GLY A 164 5.26 3.17 20.57
CA GLY A 164 6.52 2.94 19.85
C GLY A 164 6.50 1.65 19.03
N ASP A 165 6.05 0.55 19.64
CA ASP A 165 5.91 -0.75 19.01
C ASP A 165 4.80 -0.77 17.96
N TYR A 166 3.71 -0.05 18.19
CA TYR A 166 2.69 0.17 17.16
C TYR A 166 3.31 0.82 15.91
N LEU A 167 4.05 1.92 16.08
CA LEU A 167 4.67 2.64 14.97
C LEU A 167 5.66 1.75 14.21
N LYS A 168 6.47 0.94 14.92
CA LYS A 168 7.38 -0.04 14.29
C LYS A 168 6.62 -1.06 13.44
N LYS A 169 5.50 -1.57 13.93
CA LYS A 169 4.65 -2.52 13.19
C LYS A 169 4.00 -1.85 11.97
N ALA A 170 3.50 -0.63 12.10
CA ALA A 170 2.92 0.13 10.98
C ALA A 170 3.96 0.41 9.88
N GLU A 171 5.17 0.85 10.25
CA GLU A 171 6.29 1.03 9.32
C GLU A 171 6.66 -0.28 8.61
N LYS A 172 6.74 -1.39 9.36
CA LYS A 172 7.00 -2.70 8.79
C LYS A 172 5.93 -3.11 7.77
N ARG A 173 4.63 -2.96 8.11
CA ARG A 173 3.52 -3.29 7.20
C ARG A 173 3.56 -2.47 5.92
N LEU A 174 3.89 -1.18 6.02
CA LEU A 174 4.04 -0.31 4.86
C LEU A 174 5.14 -0.82 3.90
N ASN A 175 6.31 -1.15 4.45
CA ASN A 175 7.43 -1.68 3.67
C ASN A 175 7.10 -3.05 3.05
N GLU A 176 6.42 -3.93 3.78
CA GLU A 176 5.96 -5.23 3.28
C GLU A 176 5.02 -5.08 2.07
N GLU A 177 4.11 -4.10 2.06
CA GLU A 177 3.24 -3.85 0.91
C GLU A 177 3.99 -3.27 -0.29
N ILE A 178 4.94 -2.35 -0.08
CA ILE A 178 5.79 -1.83 -1.15
C ILE A 178 6.63 -2.95 -1.78
N GLU A 179 7.21 -3.80 -0.94
CA GLU A 179 7.96 -4.97 -1.38
C GLU A 179 7.04 -5.93 -2.17
N ARG A 180 5.83 -6.18 -1.68
CA ARG A 180 4.83 -7.02 -2.34
C ARG A 180 4.50 -6.54 -3.74
N VAL A 181 4.27 -5.23 -3.90
CA VAL A 181 4.01 -4.65 -5.21
C VAL A 181 5.17 -4.92 -6.16
N THR A 182 6.39 -4.64 -5.71
CA THR A 182 7.62 -4.83 -6.49
C THR A 182 7.80 -6.28 -6.94
N HIS A 183 7.39 -7.26 -6.13
CA HIS A 183 7.58 -8.67 -6.44
C HIS A 183 6.59 -9.23 -7.46
N TYR A 184 5.30 -8.87 -7.35
CA TYR A 184 4.26 -9.53 -8.15
C TYR A 184 3.02 -8.72 -8.51
N LEU A 185 2.88 -7.44 -8.11
CA LEU A 185 1.73 -6.60 -8.52
C LEU A 185 2.11 -5.58 -9.59
N ASP A 186 1.12 -4.90 -10.15
CA ASP A 186 1.38 -3.78 -11.06
C ASP A 186 1.90 -2.57 -10.27
N SER A 187 2.87 -1.84 -10.83
CA SER A 187 3.47 -0.69 -10.14
C SER A 187 2.47 0.43 -9.86
N LYS A 188 1.38 0.53 -10.62
CA LYS A 188 0.31 1.52 -10.36
C LYS A 188 -0.51 1.19 -9.11
N SER A 189 -0.40 -0.02 -8.57
CA SER A 189 -1.07 -0.43 -7.34
C SER A 189 -0.33 0.06 -6.09
N GLU A 190 0.97 0.38 -6.18
CA GLU A 190 1.79 0.81 -5.03
C GLU A 190 1.18 1.98 -4.28
N VAL A 191 0.84 3.05 -5.00
CA VAL A 191 0.24 4.26 -4.41
C VAL A 191 -1.11 3.93 -3.77
N LYS A 192 -1.91 3.05 -4.38
CA LYS A 192 -3.25 2.71 -3.90
C LYS A 192 -3.19 1.89 -2.60
N ILE A 193 -2.35 0.86 -2.54
CA ILE A 193 -2.22 0.04 -1.32
C ILE A 193 -1.52 0.82 -0.20
N THR A 194 -0.53 1.67 -0.55
CA THR A 194 0.12 2.58 0.39
C THR A 194 -0.91 3.49 1.06
N ASN A 195 -1.79 4.12 0.28
CA ASN A 195 -2.86 4.97 0.83
C ASN A 195 -3.82 4.19 1.75
N VAL A 196 -4.10 2.91 1.45
CA VAL A 196 -4.92 2.07 2.33
C VAL A 196 -4.22 1.84 3.67
N VAL A 197 -2.94 1.48 3.66
CA VAL A 197 -2.17 1.26 4.91
C VAL A 197 -2.04 2.56 5.71
N GLU A 198 -1.70 3.67 5.04
CA GLU A 198 -1.58 4.99 5.67
C GLU A 198 -2.90 5.45 6.29
N LYS A 199 -4.03 5.23 5.61
CA LYS A 199 -5.35 5.56 6.14
C LYS A 199 -5.70 4.70 7.35
N GLU A 200 -5.68 3.38 7.20
CA GLU A 200 -6.20 2.44 8.20
C GLU A 200 -5.28 2.29 9.42
N MET A 201 -3.95 2.41 9.24
CA MET A 201 -3.00 2.28 10.35
C MET A 201 -2.54 3.62 10.93
N ILE A 202 -2.63 4.74 10.21
CA ILE A 202 -2.09 6.02 10.69
C ILE A 202 -3.21 7.06 10.83
N ALA A 203 -3.86 7.43 9.73
CA ALA A 203 -4.82 8.55 9.72
C ALA A 203 -5.98 8.33 10.71
N ASN A 204 -6.59 7.13 10.70
CA ASN A 204 -7.75 6.81 11.53
C ASN A 204 -7.44 6.82 13.05
N HIS A 205 -6.17 6.64 13.43
CA HIS A 205 -5.76 6.46 14.82
C HIS A 205 -4.81 7.54 15.34
N MET A 206 -4.53 8.55 14.51
CA MET A 206 -3.53 9.59 14.76
C MET A 206 -3.65 10.22 16.16
N LEU A 207 -4.83 10.72 16.50
CA LEU A 207 -5.10 11.34 17.81
C LEU A 207 -4.94 10.34 18.96
N ARG A 208 -5.38 9.09 18.77
CA ARG A 208 -5.27 8.03 19.78
C ARG A 208 -3.81 7.65 20.02
N LEU A 209 -2.97 7.65 18.99
CA LEU A 209 -1.55 7.34 19.09
C LEU A 209 -0.77 8.44 19.81
N VAL A 210 -0.96 9.71 19.44
CA VAL A 210 -0.23 10.82 20.08
C VAL A 210 -0.62 11.00 21.55
N HIS A 211 -1.88 10.72 21.90
CA HIS A 211 -2.41 10.80 23.26
C HIS A 211 -2.46 9.45 23.99
N MET A 212 -1.80 8.41 23.46
CA MET A 212 -1.83 7.09 24.06
C MET A 212 -1.29 7.13 25.50
N GLU A 213 -2.04 6.57 26.44
CA GLU A 213 -1.66 6.58 27.85
C GLU A 213 -0.30 5.90 28.05
N ASN A 214 0.57 6.53 28.84
CA ASN A 214 1.91 6.06 29.22
C ASN A 214 2.89 5.76 28.06
N SER A 215 2.53 6.03 26.80
CA SER A 215 3.42 5.75 25.66
C SER A 215 3.31 6.71 24.47
N GLY A 216 2.31 7.59 24.45
CA GLY A 216 2.13 8.61 23.41
C GLY A 216 3.23 9.67 23.39
N LEU A 217 3.07 10.68 22.55
CA LEU A 217 4.12 11.65 22.22
C LEU A 217 4.72 12.34 23.46
N VAL A 218 3.89 12.70 24.44
CA VAL A 218 4.38 13.34 25.69
C VAL A 218 5.34 12.43 26.44
N ASN A 219 5.03 11.14 26.56
CA ASN A 219 5.94 10.19 27.21
C ASN A 219 7.23 10.00 26.40
N MET A 220 7.15 9.99 25.08
CA MET A 220 8.34 9.94 24.22
C MET A 220 9.24 11.18 24.39
N LEU A 221 8.65 12.36 24.59
CA LEU A 221 9.37 13.60 24.87
C LEU A 221 10.03 13.58 26.25
N LEU A 222 9.35 13.03 27.26
CA LEU A 222 9.88 12.94 28.63
C LEU A 222 11.03 11.93 28.73
N ASP A 223 10.87 10.75 28.11
CA ASP A 223 11.81 9.63 28.17
C ASP A 223 12.92 9.71 27.09
N ASP A 224 13.02 10.81 26.35
CA ASP A 224 14.02 11.03 25.29
C ASP A 224 14.05 9.92 24.22
N LYS A 225 12.87 9.41 23.82
CA LYS A 225 12.73 8.33 22.81
C LYS A 225 12.87 8.84 21.38
N PHE A 226 14.05 9.33 21.01
CA PHE A 226 14.33 9.96 19.71
C PHE A 226 13.95 9.09 18.50
N GLU A 227 14.23 7.79 18.54
CA GLU A 227 13.92 6.89 17.42
C GLU A 227 12.41 6.75 17.19
N ASP A 228 11.64 6.61 18.27
CA ASP A 228 10.18 6.46 18.19
C ASP A 228 9.53 7.78 17.76
N MET A 229 10.03 8.93 18.22
CA MET A 229 9.62 10.25 17.74
C MET A 229 9.92 10.43 16.25
N GLY A 230 11.09 10.00 15.79
CA GLY A 230 11.47 10.06 14.38
C GLY A 230 10.57 9.19 13.51
N ARG A 231 10.20 8.01 14.00
CA ARG A 231 9.23 7.13 13.33
C ARG A 231 7.84 7.74 13.30
N MET A 232 7.39 8.33 14.41
CA MET A 232 6.11 9.04 14.48
C MET A 232 6.07 10.17 13.43
N TYR A 233 7.10 11.01 13.35
CA TYR A 233 7.21 12.08 12.36
C TYR A 233 7.16 11.55 10.91
N ASN A 234 7.95 10.52 10.60
CA ASN A 234 8.04 9.96 9.25
C ASN A 234 6.76 9.24 8.79
N LEU A 235 5.98 8.69 9.73
CA LEU A 235 4.68 8.11 9.45
C LEU A 235 3.61 9.19 9.32
N PHE A 236 3.58 10.18 10.23
CA PHE A 236 2.53 11.20 10.26
C PHE A 236 2.67 12.21 9.11
N ARG A 237 3.87 12.47 8.58
CA ARG A 237 4.03 13.32 7.39
C ARG A 237 3.34 12.78 6.14
N ARG A 238 2.97 11.49 6.13
CA ARG A 238 2.32 10.82 4.99
C ARG A 238 0.82 11.08 4.93
N VAL A 239 0.22 11.50 6.05
CA VAL A 239 -1.22 11.70 6.16
C VAL A 239 -1.56 13.17 6.36
N PRO A 240 -2.73 13.63 5.87
CA PRO A 240 -3.20 14.99 6.12
C PRO A 240 -3.22 15.29 7.62
N ASP A 241 -2.88 16.52 7.99
CA ASP A 241 -2.87 17.04 9.36
C ASP A 241 -1.92 16.32 10.36
N GLY A 242 -1.17 15.29 9.93
CA GLY A 242 -0.30 14.51 10.81
C GLY A 242 0.76 15.34 11.52
N LEU A 243 1.52 16.14 10.77
CA LEU A 243 2.56 16.99 11.38
C LEU A 243 1.99 18.13 12.22
N SER A 244 0.81 18.66 11.89
CA SER A 244 0.12 19.65 12.74
C SER A 244 -0.25 19.05 14.08
N THR A 245 -0.79 17.82 14.10
CA THR A 245 -1.15 17.14 15.35
C THR A 245 0.05 16.93 16.26
N ILE A 246 1.19 16.44 15.73
CA ILE A 246 2.43 16.29 16.53
C ILE A 246 2.87 17.65 17.07
N ARG A 247 2.88 18.68 16.22
CA ARG A 247 3.31 20.03 16.60
C ARG A 247 2.41 20.63 17.68
N GLU A 248 1.10 20.45 17.60
CA GLU A 248 0.14 20.94 18.60
C GLU A 248 0.36 20.29 19.96
N VAL A 249 0.53 18.97 20.00
CA VAL A 249 0.78 18.24 21.25
C VAL A 249 2.13 18.64 21.85
N MET A 250 3.19 18.73 21.03
CA MET A 250 4.50 19.21 21.47
C MET A 250 4.41 20.64 22.04
N THR A 251 3.75 21.55 21.32
CA THR A 251 3.57 22.95 21.73
C THR A 251 2.81 23.06 23.05
N SER A 252 1.72 22.29 23.21
CA SER A 252 0.94 22.29 24.45
C SER A 252 1.76 21.77 25.63
N HIS A 253 2.49 20.67 25.44
CA HIS A 253 3.34 20.12 26.49
C HIS A 253 4.46 21.09 26.90
N LEU A 254 5.17 21.64 25.91
CA LEU A 254 6.23 22.61 26.15
C LEU A 254 5.74 23.86 26.88
N ARG A 255 4.57 24.40 26.52
CA ARG A 255 4.00 25.57 27.21
C ARG A 255 3.62 25.27 28.66
N GLU A 256 3.07 24.09 28.93
CA GLU A 256 2.72 23.68 30.30
C GLU A 256 3.98 23.47 31.15
N THR A 257 4.97 22.74 30.65
CA THR A 257 6.26 22.53 31.32
C THR A 257 6.99 23.86 31.55
N GLY A 258 7.04 24.72 30.53
CA GLY A 258 7.66 26.04 30.64
C GLY A 258 6.94 26.95 31.65
N LYS A 259 5.61 26.91 31.70
CA LYS A 259 4.82 27.66 32.69
C LYS A 259 5.11 27.20 34.12
N GLN A 260 5.22 25.89 34.34
CA GLN A 260 5.59 25.32 35.64
C GLN A 260 7.00 25.76 36.04
N LEU A 261 7.95 25.75 35.09
CA LEU A 261 9.33 26.15 35.31
C LEU A 261 9.46 27.63 35.73
N VAL A 262 8.72 28.55 35.08
CA VAL A 262 8.80 30.00 35.37
C VAL A 262 7.96 30.45 36.57
N SER A 263 7.01 29.62 37.01
CA SER A 263 6.12 29.94 38.13
C SER A 263 6.58 29.35 39.46
N ASP A 264 7.59 28.46 39.46
CA ASP A 264 8.09 27.78 40.66
C ASP A 264 8.87 28.75 41.59
N PRO A 265 8.33 29.07 42.78
CA PRO A 265 8.95 30.03 43.70
C PRO A 265 10.31 29.58 44.24
N GLU A 266 10.58 28.27 44.30
CA GLU A 266 11.85 27.73 44.78
C GLU A 266 12.94 27.92 43.73
N ARG A 267 12.64 27.65 42.45
CA ARG A 267 13.58 27.84 41.34
C ARG A 267 13.89 29.31 41.06
N LEU A 268 12.95 30.21 41.36
CA LEU A 268 13.17 31.67 41.23
C LEU A 268 14.13 32.24 42.30
N LYS A 269 14.55 31.47 43.30
CA LYS A 269 15.53 31.90 44.32
C LYS A 269 16.96 31.90 43.80
N ASP A 270 17.28 31.04 42.84
CA ASP A 270 18.59 30.98 42.19
C ASP A 270 18.47 31.33 40.69
N PRO A 271 18.81 32.58 40.30
CA PRO A 271 18.75 33.00 38.91
C PRO A 271 19.66 32.19 37.97
N VAL A 272 20.77 31.64 38.46
CA VAL A 272 21.70 30.86 37.63
C VAL A 272 21.10 29.50 37.34
N GLU A 273 20.57 28.82 38.36
CA GLU A 273 19.87 27.54 38.20
C GLU A 273 18.63 27.68 37.30
N PHE A 274 17.86 28.76 37.48
CA PHE A 274 16.70 29.07 36.63
C PHE A 274 17.08 29.20 35.15
N VAL A 275 18.10 30.00 34.83
CA VAL A 275 18.57 30.19 33.45
C VAL A 275 19.14 28.88 32.89
N GLN A 276 19.86 28.11 33.69
CA GLN A 276 20.40 26.82 33.25
C GLN A 276 19.30 25.83 32.87
N CYS A 277 18.25 25.68 33.70
CA CYS A 277 17.10 24.83 33.35
C CYS A 277 16.40 25.24 32.05
N LEU A 278 16.30 26.55 31.77
CA LEU A 278 15.72 27.05 30.52
C LEU A 278 16.59 26.70 29.31
N LEU A 279 17.92 26.84 29.44
CA LEU A 279 18.87 26.47 28.40
C LEU A 279 18.84 24.96 28.14
N ASP A 280 18.83 24.15 29.20
CA ASP A 280 18.79 22.68 29.09
C ASP A 280 17.51 22.21 28.39
N GLU A 281 16.34 22.80 28.71
CA GLU A 281 15.09 22.49 28.01
C GLU A 281 15.14 22.93 26.54
N LYS A 282 15.72 24.10 26.25
CA LYS A 282 15.86 24.57 24.88
C LYS A 282 16.73 23.60 24.08
N ASP A 283 17.89 23.24 24.61
CA ASP A 283 18.85 22.32 24.00
C ASP A 283 18.23 20.94 23.77
N LYS A 284 17.43 20.44 24.73
CA LYS A 284 16.67 19.19 24.58
C LYS A 284 15.73 19.25 23.38
N TYR A 285 14.87 20.25 23.29
CA TYR A 285 13.91 20.34 22.17
C TYR A 285 14.59 20.66 20.83
N ASP A 286 15.65 21.47 20.81
CA ASP A 286 16.46 21.69 19.62
C ASP A 286 17.09 20.38 19.13
N SER A 287 17.60 19.54 20.03
CA SER A 287 18.10 18.20 19.73
C SER A 287 17.00 17.28 19.17
N ILE A 288 15.80 17.29 19.77
CA ILE A 288 14.65 16.51 19.27
C ILE A 288 14.28 16.94 17.85
N ILE A 289 14.19 18.25 17.60
CA ILE A 289 13.83 18.76 16.27
C ILE A 289 14.89 18.41 15.23
N SER A 290 16.17 18.53 15.59
CA SER A 290 17.30 18.17 14.72
C SER A 290 17.31 16.67 14.39
N ASN A 291 17.18 15.82 15.41
CA ASN A 291 17.44 14.38 15.28
C ASN A 291 16.20 13.56 14.89
N ALA A 292 15.01 13.95 15.37
CA ALA A 292 13.77 13.20 15.14
C ALA A 292 12.84 13.87 14.11
N PHE A 293 12.79 15.21 14.07
CA PHE A 293 11.85 15.94 13.21
C PHE A 293 12.50 16.55 11.96
N ASN A 294 13.63 15.98 11.51
CA ASN A 294 14.35 16.38 10.28
C ASN A 294 14.63 17.89 10.17
N ASN A 295 14.89 18.54 11.31
CA ASN A 295 15.13 19.98 11.38
C ASN A 295 14.00 20.83 10.78
N ASP A 296 12.75 20.39 10.95
CA ASP A 296 11.56 21.04 10.38
C ASP A 296 11.35 22.45 10.95
N LYS A 297 11.36 23.45 10.06
CA LYS A 297 11.22 24.87 10.41
C LYS A 297 9.93 25.20 11.14
N ALA A 298 8.83 24.48 10.85
CA ALA A 298 7.57 24.71 11.54
C ALA A 298 7.65 24.29 13.01
N PHE A 299 8.40 23.23 13.31
CA PHE A 299 8.66 22.80 14.69
C PHE A 299 9.60 23.77 15.41
N GLN A 300 10.65 24.27 14.73
CA GLN A 300 11.54 25.31 15.29
C GLN A 300 10.77 26.59 15.63
N ASN A 301 9.88 27.03 14.74
CA ASN A 301 9.05 28.22 14.98
C ASN A 301 8.09 28.02 16.17
N ALA A 302 7.52 26.82 16.30
CA ALA A 302 6.66 26.47 17.43
C ALA A 302 7.43 26.43 18.76
N LEU A 303 8.66 25.92 18.76
CA LEU A 303 9.57 25.96 19.90
C LEU A 303 9.86 27.41 20.31
N ASN A 304 10.32 28.24 19.38
CA ASN A 304 10.66 29.65 19.66
C ASN A 304 9.45 30.44 20.18
N SER A 305 8.28 30.29 19.55
CA SER A 305 7.04 30.94 19.99
C SER A 305 6.58 30.47 21.38
N SER A 306 6.82 29.20 21.73
CA SER A 306 6.47 28.69 23.06
C SER A 306 7.40 29.25 24.13
N PHE A 307 8.71 29.34 23.86
CA PHE A 307 9.68 29.99 24.77
C PHE A 307 9.35 31.46 25.00
N GLU A 308 9.07 32.21 23.93
CA GLU A 308 8.62 33.60 24.04
C GLU A 308 7.37 33.72 24.91
N TYR A 309 6.39 32.82 24.72
CA TYR A 309 5.15 32.82 25.49
C TYR A 309 5.38 32.69 27.00
N PHE A 310 6.10 31.67 27.46
CA PHE A 310 6.23 31.44 28.91
C PHE A 310 7.31 32.31 29.57
N ILE A 311 8.35 32.75 28.86
CA ILE A 311 9.32 33.72 29.42
C ILE A 311 8.63 35.05 29.75
N ASN A 312 7.67 35.47 28.91
CA ASN A 312 6.88 36.69 29.12
C ASN A 312 5.85 36.56 30.26
N LEU A 313 5.58 35.36 30.78
CA LEU A 313 4.74 35.18 31.97
C LEU A 313 5.47 35.56 33.26
N ASN A 314 6.81 35.58 33.25
CA ASN A 314 7.59 35.95 34.41
C ASN A 314 7.75 37.48 34.49
N ALA A 315 7.19 38.10 35.53
CA ALA A 315 7.26 39.55 35.77
C ALA A 315 8.68 40.08 36.05
N ARG A 316 9.68 39.19 36.20
CA ARG A 316 11.10 39.54 36.38
C ARG A 316 11.93 39.40 35.09
N SER A 317 11.33 39.00 33.97
CA SER A 317 11.97 39.04 32.66
C SER A 317 12.15 40.52 32.23
N PRO A 318 13.33 40.93 31.70
CA PRO A 318 13.58 42.31 31.27
C PRO A 318 12.60 42.85 30.22
#